data_AF-A0A0R1FTQ6-F1
#
_entry.id   AF-A0A0R1FTQ6-F1
#
_cell.length_a   1.000
_cell.length_b   1.000
_cell.length_c   1.000
_cell.angle_alpha   90.00
_cell.angle_beta   90.00
_cell.angle_gamma   90.00
#
_symmetry.space_group_name_H-M   'P 1'
#
loop_
_entity.id
_entity.type
_entity.pdbx_description
1 polymer ?
#
loop_
_entity_poly.entity_id
_entity_poly.type
_entity_poly.pdbx_seq_one_letter_code
_entity_poly.pdbx_strand_id
1 'polypeptide(L)'
;MNFKKYFFTKTLSVGITSALFITILLTILLVISLLYKEMPKNIVNNFTLGAFNSIYPKHKILYSIIFIMNSFIFSFVFSILAMVATIFWQNKYSAAVITFVIYIFSGALLFDIKLSKLGLVNLFSYSNNAFTTPAQIYIEFIIIFIVSVSAGYFKLKRSIYVNK
;
A
#
# COMPACT_ATOMS: atom_id res chain seq x y z
N MET A 1 8.07 28.89 8.40
CA MET A 1 7.58 27.58 8.94
C MET A 1 8.79 26.71 9.26
N ASN A 2 8.86 26.06 10.44
CA ASN A 2 9.97 25.18 10.81
C ASN A 2 10.07 24.00 9.81
N PHE A 3 11.27 23.70 9.30
CA PHE A 3 11.51 22.62 8.32
C PHE A 3 10.90 21.28 8.75
N LYS A 4 11.07 20.91 10.02
CA LYS A 4 10.49 19.68 10.57
C LYS A 4 8.96 19.69 10.40
N LYS A 5 8.31 20.78 10.81
CA LYS A 5 6.87 20.95 10.69
C LYS A 5 6.42 20.86 9.22
N TYR A 6 7.15 21.50 8.30
CA TYR A 6 6.87 21.40 6.87
C TYR A 6 6.90 19.96 6.35
N PHE A 7 7.99 19.23 6.60
CA PHE A 7 8.14 17.87 6.10
C PHE A 7 7.04 16.95 6.65
N PHE A 8 6.77 16.99 7.96
CA PHE A 8 5.73 16.16 8.56
C PHE A 8 4.33 16.52 8.05
N THR A 9 3.98 17.80 7.97
CA THR A 9 2.68 18.22 7.43
C THR A 9 2.51 17.81 5.97
N LYS A 10 3.56 17.95 5.14
CA LYS A 10 3.50 17.54 3.74
C LYS A 10 3.35 16.03 3.59
N THR A 11 4.13 15.26 4.36
CA THR A 11 4.08 13.79 4.38
C THR A 11 2.70 13.28 4.76
N LEU A 12 2.13 13.80 5.86
CA LEU A 12 0.79 13.43 6.30
C LEU A 12 -0.28 13.85 5.31
N SER A 13 -0.18 15.05 4.74
CA SER A 13 -1.13 15.52 3.73
C SER A 13 -1.15 14.62 2.50
N VAL A 14 0.01 14.25 1.95
CA VAL A 14 0.09 13.35 0.79
C VAL A 14 -0.48 11.96 1.13
N GLY A 15 -0.07 11.40 2.27
CA GLY A 15 -0.56 10.10 2.74
C GLY A 15 -2.08 10.06 2.90
N ILE A 16 -2.64 11.01 3.65
CA ILE A 16 -4.09 11.06 3.94
C ILE A 16 -4.89 11.30 2.67
N THR A 17 -4.48 12.23 1.79
CA THR A 17 -5.21 12.51 0.55
C THR A 17 -5.26 11.28 -0.36
N SER A 18 -4.14 10.56 -0.52
CA SER A 18 -4.10 9.32 -1.31
C SER A 18 -4.94 8.19 -0.69
N ALA A 19 -4.86 8.05 0.63
CA ALA A 19 -5.58 7.01 1.36
C ALA A 19 -7.10 7.21 1.33
N LEU A 20 -7.56 8.46 1.49
CA LEU A 20 -8.97 8.80 1.34
C LEU A 20 -9.46 8.57 -0.08
N PHE A 21 -8.69 8.98 -1.09
CA PHE A 21 -9.06 8.79 -2.49
C PHE A 21 -9.29 7.31 -2.83
N ILE A 22 -8.36 6.42 -2.47
CA ILE A 22 -8.51 4.98 -2.75
C ILE A 22 -9.69 4.38 -1.98
N THR A 23 -9.89 4.81 -0.72
CA THR A 23 -10.95 4.29 0.14
C THR A 23 -12.32 4.66 -0.39
N ILE A 24 -12.50 5.92 -0.80
CA ILE A 24 -13.74 6.40 -1.42
C ILE A 24 -14.01 5.61 -2.70
N LEU A 25 -13.01 5.46 -3.58
CA LEU A 25 -13.16 4.75 -4.84
C LEU A 25 -13.56 3.28 -4.63
N LEU A 26 -12.90 2.56 -3.72
CA LEU A 26 -13.25 1.18 -3.41
C LEU A 26 -14.59 1.05 -2.69
N THR A 27 -14.96 2.02 -1.85
CA THR A 27 -16.28 2.05 -1.20
C THR A 27 -17.39 2.24 -2.23
N ILE A 28 -17.20 3.14 -3.21
CA ILE A 28 -18.14 3.32 -4.33
C ILE A 28 -18.26 2.01 -5.11
N LEU A 29 -17.14 1.34 -5.43
CA LEU A 29 -17.16 0.04 -6.11
C LEU A 29 -17.90 -1.03 -5.30
N LEU A 30 -17.74 -1.06 -3.98
CA LEU A 30 -18.47 -1.97 -3.11
C LEU A 30 -19.98 -1.68 -3.15
N VAL A 31 -20.39 -0.42 -3.09
CA VAL A 31 -21.81 -0.03 -3.18
C VAL A 31 -22.40 -0.46 -4.53
N ILE A 32 -21.71 -0.17 -5.65
CA ILE A 32 -22.14 -0.60 -6.98
C ILE A 32 -22.26 -2.14 -7.03
N SER A 33 -21.28 -2.84 -6.48
CA SER A 33 -21.24 -4.30 -6.41
C SER A 33 -22.42 -4.88 -5.64
N LEU A 34 -22.84 -4.24 -4.54
CA LEU A 34 -23.99 -4.67 -3.74
C LEU A 34 -25.34 -4.41 -4.44
N LEU A 35 -25.41 -3.40 -5.30
CA LEU A 35 -26.60 -3.10 -6.11
C LEU A 35 -26.71 -4.01 -7.35
N TYR A 36 -25.63 -4.68 -7.74
CA TYR A 36 -25.59 -5.54 -8.91
C TYR A 36 -26.27 -6.88 -8.65
N LYS A 37 -27.51 -7.04 -9.16
CA LYS A 37 -28.38 -8.21 -8.93
C LYS A 37 -27.82 -9.55 -9.43
N GLU A 38 -26.89 -9.54 -10.38
CA GLU A 38 -26.36 -10.75 -11.04
C GLU A 38 -25.05 -11.26 -10.44
N MET A 39 -24.69 -10.84 -9.21
CA MET A 39 -23.48 -11.37 -8.59
C MET A 39 -23.52 -12.91 -8.53
N PRO A 40 -22.51 -13.60 -9.10
CA PRO A 40 -22.49 -15.05 -9.09
C PRO A 40 -22.49 -15.54 -7.65
N LYS A 41 -23.54 -16.26 -7.26
CA LYS A 41 -23.71 -16.79 -5.89
C LYS A 41 -22.59 -17.78 -5.52
N ASN A 42 -21.99 -18.41 -6.53
CA ASN A 42 -20.94 -19.41 -6.42
C ASN A 42 -19.54 -18.84 -6.76
N ILE A 43 -19.14 -17.72 -6.15
CA ILE A 43 -17.70 -17.39 -6.13
C ILE A 43 -17.00 -18.47 -5.31
N VAL A 44 -16.03 -19.15 -5.94
CA VAL A 44 -15.27 -20.25 -5.34
C VAL A 44 -14.64 -19.79 -4.01
N ASN A 45 -14.86 -20.53 -2.93
CA ASN A 45 -14.37 -20.17 -1.60
C ASN A 45 -12.83 -20.07 -1.51
N ASN A 46 -12.11 -20.68 -2.44
CA ASN A 46 -10.64 -20.63 -2.54
C ASN A 46 -10.10 -19.38 -3.26
N PHE A 47 -10.93 -18.37 -3.51
CA PHE A 47 -10.50 -17.13 -4.16
C PHE A 47 -9.44 -16.37 -3.34
N THR A 48 -9.43 -16.56 -2.02
CA THR A 48 -8.45 -15.97 -1.11
C THR A 48 -7.63 -17.10 -0.52
N LEU A 49 -6.32 -17.10 -0.73
CA LEU A 49 -5.44 -18.17 -0.24
C LEU A 49 -4.65 -17.74 0.99
N GLY A 50 -4.29 -16.46 1.10
CA GLY A 50 -3.43 -15.91 2.15
C GLY A 50 -4.15 -15.19 3.27
N ALA A 51 -3.71 -13.97 3.58
CA ALA A 51 -4.21 -13.19 4.70
C ALA A 51 -5.74 -13.04 4.66
N PHE A 52 -6.38 -13.19 5.84
CA PHE A 52 -7.83 -13.08 6.02
C PHE A 52 -8.68 -14.12 5.26
N ASN A 53 -8.08 -15.20 4.73
CA ASN A 53 -8.80 -16.31 4.08
C ASN A 53 -9.89 -16.90 4.99
N SER A 54 -9.66 -17.04 6.29
CA SER A 54 -10.66 -17.56 7.24
C SER A 54 -11.96 -16.73 7.33
N ILE A 55 -11.93 -15.46 6.90
CA ILE A 55 -13.06 -14.52 6.96
C ILE A 55 -13.87 -14.56 5.66
N TYR A 56 -13.21 -14.67 4.51
CA TYR A 56 -13.83 -14.59 3.18
C TYR A 56 -15.03 -15.54 2.97
N PRO A 57 -14.94 -16.87 3.24
CA PRO A 57 -16.04 -17.79 2.99
C PRO A 57 -17.21 -17.60 3.96
N LYS A 58 -16.97 -17.02 5.15
CA LYS A 58 -17.99 -16.79 6.19
C LYS A 58 -18.71 -15.46 6.00
N HIS A 59 -17.97 -14.40 5.69
CA HIS A 59 -18.47 -13.03 5.65
C HIS A 59 -17.81 -12.24 4.50
N LYS A 60 -18.33 -12.42 3.27
CA LYS A 60 -17.80 -11.76 2.06
C LYS A 60 -17.79 -10.22 2.15
N ILE A 61 -18.85 -9.62 2.70
CA ILE A 61 -18.94 -8.15 2.87
C ILE A 61 -17.91 -7.66 3.89
N LEU A 62 -17.78 -8.35 5.02
CA LEU A 62 -16.80 -8.01 6.05
C LEU A 62 -15.38 -8.09 5.51
N TYR A 63 -15.08 -9.12 4.71
CA TYR A 63 -13.79 -9.24 4.03
C TYR A 63 -13.53 -8.05 3.11
N SER A 64 -14.51 -7.62 2.32
CA SER A 64 -14.38 -6.42 1.47
C SER A 64 -14.13 -5.15 2.28
N ILE A 65 -14.75 -4.99 3.44
CA ILE A 65 -14.49 -3.85 4.35
C ILE A 65 -13.04 -3.90 4.86
N ILE A 66 -12.56 -5.07 5.31
CA ILE A 66 -11.16 -5.24 5.74
C ILE A 66 -10.20 -4.93 4.59
N PHE A 67 -10.52 -5.39 3.38
CA PHE A 67 -9.74 -5.09 2.18
C PHE A 67 -9.66 -3.58 1.90
N ILE A 68 -10.77 -2.86 2.03
CA ILE A 68 -10.81 -1.39 1.88
C ILE A 68 -9.95 -0.72 2.95
N MET A 69 -10.06 -1.13 4.21
CA MET A 69 -9.26 -0.58 5.31
C MET A 69 -7.76 -0.82 5.11
N ASN A 70 -7.36 -1.99 4.62
CA ASN A 70 -5.96 -2.25 4.30
C ASN A 70 -5.50 -1.47 3.07
N SER A 71 -6.37 -1.26 2.09
CA SER A 71 -6.07 -0.42 0.92
C SER A 71 -5.82 1.04 1.33
N PHE A 72 -6.50 1.53 2.37
CA PHE A 72 -6.19 2.83 2.98
C PHE A 72 -4.73 2.87 3.46
N ILE A 73 -4.30 1.87 4.25
CA ILE A 73 -2.94 1.80 4.81
C ILE A 73 -1.91 1.65 3.69
N PHE A 74 -2.18 0.78 2.72
CA PHE A 74 -1.34 0.59 1.54
C PHE A 74 -1.11 1.91 0.80
N SER A 75 -2.20 2.61 0.43
CA SER A 75 -2.12 3.88 -0.30
C SER A 75 -1.44 4.98 0.52
N PHE A 76 -1.68 5.02 1.83
CA PHE A 76 -0.99 5.95 2.73
C PHE A 76 0.53 5.75 2.71
N VAL A 77 0.99 4.50 2.87
CA VAL A 77 2.42 4.19 2.94
C VAL A 77 3.10 4.38 1.59
N PHE A 78 2.50 3.87 0.51
CA PHE A 78 3.11 3.93 -0.82
C PHE A 78 3.10 5.33 -1.43
N SER A 79 2.11 6.18 -1.12
CA SER A 79 2.15 7.58 -1.56
C SER A 79 3.27 8.39 -0.88
N ILE A 80 3.61 8.06 0.36
CA ILE A 80 4.77 8.64 1.05
C ILE A 80 6.06 8.16 0.40
N LEU A 81 6.20 6.87 0.10
CA LEU A 81 7.33 6.33 -0.65
C LEU A 81 7.47 7.02 -2.02
N ALA A 82 6.37 7.20 -2.74
CA ALA A 82 6.33 7.90 -4.03
C ALA A 82 6.76 9.37 -3.90
N MET A 83 6.28 10.08 -2.88
CA MET A 83 6.74 11.45 -2.58
C MET A 83 8.25 11.48 -2.34
N VAL A 84 8.78 10.55 -1.56
CA VAL A 84 10.21 10.47 -1.27
C VAL A 84 11.00 10.19 -2.54
N ALA A 85 10.53 9.32 -3.43
CA ALA A 85 11.15 9.09 -4.74
C ALA A 85 11.29 10.40 -5.54
N THR A 86 10.26 11.27 -5.53
CA THR A 86 10.36 12.58 -6.20
C THR A 86 11.41 13.51 -5.59
N ILE A 87 11.71 13.37 -4.30
CA ILE A 87 12.78 14.15 -3.64
C ILE A 87 14.15 13.67 -4.10
N PHE A 88 14.32 12.36 -4.30
CA PHE A 88 15.60 11.77 -4.71
C PHE A 88 15.92 12.06 -6.17
N TRP A 89 14.96 11.87 -7.08
CA TRP A 89 15.16 12.05 -8.53
C TRP A 89 14.82 13.44 -9.04
N GLN A 90 14.23 14.30 -8.22
CA GLN A 90 13.78 15.65 -8.62
C GLN A 90 12.84 15.64 -9.84
N ASN A 91 12.14 14.51 -10.06
CA ASN A 91 11.25 14.30 -11.20
C ASN A 91 9.89 13.79 -10.71
N LYS A 92 8.81 14.45 -11.13
CA LYS A 92 7.43 14.09 -10.74
C LYS A 92 7.02 12.69 -11.22
N TYR A 93 7.53 12.24 -12.38
CA TYR A 93 7.22 10.93 -12.94
C TYR A 93 7.81 9.77 -12.12
N SER A 94 8.84 10.03 -11.31
CA SER A 94 9.45 9.01 -10.44
C SER A 94 8.46 8.46 -9.40
N ALA A 95 7.45 9.25 -8.99
CA ALA A 95 6.39 8.80 -8.11
C ALA A 95 5.63 7.58 -8.67
N ALA A 96 5.29 7.61 -9.96
CA ALA A 96 4.55 6.53 -10.61
C ALA A 96 5.46 5.33 -10.89
N VAL A 97 6.66 5.60 -11.43
CA VAL A 97 7.61 4.56 -11.84
C VAL A 97 8.07 3.72 -10.65
N ILE A 98 8.44 4.34 -9.54
CA ILE A 98 8.95 3.60 -8.37
C ILE A 98 7.88 2.70 -7.78
N THR A 99 6.66 3.24 -7.63
CA THR A 99 5.55 2.50 -7.04
C THR A 99 5.21 1.28 -7.90
N PHE A 100 5.22 1.44 -9.23
CA PHE A 100 4.99 0.36 -10.19
C PHE A 100 6.10 -0.69 -10.18
N VAL A 101 7.37 -0.26 -10.23
CA VAL A 101 8.52 -1.17 -10.25
C VAL A 101 8.59 -1.97 -8.95
N ILE A 102 8.43 -1.31 -7.80
CA ILE A 102 8.44 -1.97 -6.50
C ILE A 102 7.30 -2.98 -6.40
N TYR A 103 6.11 -2.64 -6.88
CA TYR A 103 4.98 -3.56 -6.89
C TYR A 103 5.25 -4.78 -7.78
N ILE A 104 5.58 -4.60 -9.05
CA ILE A 104 5.73 -5.71 -10.01
C ILE A 104 6.97 -6.57 -9.73
N PHE A 105 8.13 -5.96 -9.49
CA PHE A 105 9.38 -6.71 -9.41
C PHE A 105 9.61 -7.34 -8.03
N SER A 106 8.96 -6.85 -6.97
CA SER A 106 9.11 -7.46 -5.64
C SER A 106 8.67 -8.92 -5.61
N GLY A 107 7.59 -9.28 -6.30
CA GLY A 107 7.07 -10.64 -6.31
C GLY A 107 8.05 -11.64 -6.91
N ALA A 108 8.58 -11.34 -8.10
CA ALA A 108 9.54 -12.19 -8.79
C ALA A 108 10.88 -12.30 -8.03
N LEU A 109 11.45 -11.16 -7.61
CA LEU A 109 12.74 -11.15 -6.90
C LEU A 109 12.68 -11.92 -5.58
N LEU A 110 11.58 -11.78 -4.82
CA LEU A 110 11.43 -12.43 -3.53
C LEU A 110 11.06 -13.91 -3.66
N PHE A 111 10.47 -14.31 -4.79
CA PHE A 111 10.23 -15.72 -5.11
C PHE A 111 11.54 -16.50 -5.25
N ASP A 112 12.48 -15.97 -6.05
CA ASP A 112 13.75 -16.64 -6.34
C ASP A 112 14.61 -16.87 -5.08
N ILE A 113 14.54 -15.95 -4.10
CA ILE A 113 15.27 -16.04 -2.84
C ILE A 113 14.48 -16.69 -1.70
N LYS A 114 13.35 -17.36 -1.99
CA LYS A 114 12.48 -18.05 -1.02
C LYS A 114 11.89 -17.14 0.07
N LEU A 115 11.84 -15.83 -0.15
CA LEU A 115 11.20 -14.84 0.72
C LEU A 115 9.85 -14.39 0.17
N SER A 116 9.19 -15.25 -0.62
CA SER A 116 7.92 -14.96 -1.29
C SER A 116 6.79 -14.55 -0.34
N LYS A 117 6.91 -14.87 0.96
CA LYS A 117 5.99 -14.44 2.02
C LYS A 117 6.01 -12.92 2.22
N LEU A 118 7.15 -12.26 1.94
CA LEU A 118 7.39 -10.83 2.11
C LEU A 118 7.18 -10.00 0.83
N GLY A 119 6.49 -10.58 -0.16
CA GLY A 119 6.22 -9.93 -1.44
C GLY A 119 5.31 -8.71 -1.26
N LEU A 120 5.73 -7.54 -1.77
CA LEU A 120 4.93 -6.31 -1.66
C LEU A 120 3.60 -6.38 -2.41
N VAL A 121 3.49 -7.31 -3.36
CA VAL A 121 2.22 -7.63 -4.02
C VAL A 121 1.20 -8.21 -3.01
N ASN A 122 1.66 -8.95 -2.00
CA ASN A 122 0.81 -9.56 -0.97
C ASN A 122 0.22 -8.52 -0.01
N LEU A 123 0.77 -7.30 0.02
CA LEU A 123 0.23 -6.17 0.80
C LEU A 123 -1.10 -5.65 0.25
N PHE A 124 -1.38 -5.91 -1.03
CA PHE A 124 -2.61 -5.50 -1.69
C PHE A 124 -3.44 -6.70 -2.19
N SER A 125 -2.82 -7.79 -2.64
CA SER A 125 -3.50 -8.98 -3.14
C SER A 125 -3.27 -10.20 -2.24
N TYR A 126 -4.24 -10.51 -1.38
CA TYR A 126 -4.13 -11.63 -0.43
C TYR A 126 -4.27 -13.02 -1.06
N SER A 127 -4.63 -13.11 -2.35
CA SER A 127 -4.71 -14.38 -3.08
C SER A 127 -3.35 -14.89 -3.55
N ASN A 128 -2.32 -14.04 -3.56
CA ASN A 128 -1.05 -14.35 -4.21
C ASN A 128 -0.13 -15.29 -3.40
N ASN A 129 -0.28 -15.36 -2.09
CA ASN A 129 0.52 -16.25 -1.25
C ASN A 129 -0.25 -16.78 -0.05
N ALA A 130 -0.45 -18.10 0.00
CA ALA A 130 -1.18 -18.76 1.08
C ALA A 130 -0.51 -18.67 2.46
N PHE A 131 0.79 -18.39 2.49
CA PHE A 131 1.58 -18.39 3.72
C PHE A 131 1.75 -17.00 4.35
N THR A 132 1.24 -15.94 3.69
CA THR A 132 1.33 -14.57 4.22
C THR A 132 0.26 -14.34 5.28
N THR A 133 0.69 -13.94 6.48
CA THR A 133 -0.23 -13.63 7.59
C THR A 133 -0.53 -12.13 7.67
N PRO A 134 -1.68 -11.73 8.26
CA PRO A 134 -1.98 -10.31 8.50
C PRO A 134 -0.88 -9.57 9.27
N ALA A 135 -0.24 -10.22 10.24
CA ALA A 135 0.83 -9.62 11.02
C ALA A 135 2.04 -9.25 10.16
N GLN A 136 2.42 -10.12 9.20
CA GLN A 136 3.53 -9.87 8.27
C GLN A 136 3.24 -8.63 7.40
N ILE A 137 2.01 -8.51 6.90
CA ILE A 137 1.56 -7.35 6.10
C ILE A 137 1.75 -6.04 6.89
N TYR A 138 1.30 -5.98 8.14
CA TYR A 138 1.43 -4.76 8.95
C TYR A 138 2.88 -4.46 9.35
N ILE A 139 3.68 -5.48 9.64
CA ILE A 139 5.12 -5.31 9.90
C ILE A 139 5.81 -4.69 8.67
N GLU A 140 5.52 -5.20 7.47
CA GLU A 140 6.05 -4.66 6.22
C GLU A 140 5.62 -3.21 5.99
N PHE A 141 4.34 -2.87 6.22
CA PHE A 141 3.88 -1.48 6.14
C PHE A 141 4.65 -0.55 7.09
N ILE A 142 4.89 -0.98 8.33
CA ILE A 142 5.64 -0.20 9.32
C ILE A 142 7.09 0.00 8.86
N ILE A 143 7.75 -1.05 8.37
CA ILE A 143 9.13 -0.97 7.88
C ILE A 143 9.22 0.01 6.71
N ILE A 144 8.36 -0.15 5.70
CA ILE A 144 8.35 0.73 4.51
C ILE A 144 8.10 2.18 4.92
N PHE A 145 7.15 2.41 5.84
CA PHE A 145 6.84 3.74 6.34
C PHE A 145 8.04 4.40 7.04
N ILE A 146 8.67 3.70 8.00
CA ILE A 146 9.81 4.22 8.76
C ILE A 146 10.98 4.53 7.82
N VAL A 147 11.31 3.60 6.91
CA VAL A 147 12.41 3.77 5.97
C VAL A 147 12.14 4.95 5.03
N SER A 148 10.94 5.04 4.47
CA SER A 148 10.57 6.11 3.54
C SER A 148 10.65 7.48 4.20
N VAL A 149 9.99 7.65 5.35
CA VAL A 149 9.95 8.92 6.08
C VAL A 149 11.35 9.34 6.50
N SER A 150 12.15 8.42 7.04
CA SER A 150 13.53 8.70 7.47
C SER A 150 14.40 9.10 6.29
N ALA A 151 14.41 8.33 5.21
CA ALA A 151 15.21 8.60 4.01
C ALA A 151 14.84 9.94 3.37
N GLY A 152 13.54 10.23 3.24
CA GLY A 152 13.03 11.50 2.73
C GLY A 152 13.47 12.68 3.58
N TYR A 153 13.35 12.57 4.91
CA TYR A 153 13.75 13.63 5.83
C TYR A 153 15.24 13.94 5.74
N PHE A 154 16.11 12.91 5.76
CA PHE A 154 17.56 13.10 5.67
C PHE A 154 18.00 13.68 4.33
N LYS A 155 17.44 13.20 3.21
CA LYS A 155 17.77 13.71 1.87
C LYS A 155 17.37 15.18 1.72
N LEU A 156 16.14 15.53 2.10
CA LEU A 156 15.64 16.89 2.00
C LEU A 156 16.37 17.85 2.94
N LYS A 157 16.73 17.40 4.15
CA LYS A 157 17.57 18.17 5.06
C LYS A 157 18.92 18.47 4.39
N ARG A 158 19.61 17.45 3.88
CA ARG A 158 20.92 17.60 3.23
C ARG A 158 20.87 18.58 2.05
N SER A 159 19.85 18.51 1.19
CA SER A 159 19.75 19.43 0.04
C SER A 159 19.58 20.90 0.44
N ILE A 160 18.95 21.18 1.58
CA ILE A 160 18.76 22.55 2.07
C ILE A 160 20.03 23.12 2.71
N TYR A 161 20.82 22.28 3.39
CA TYR A 161 22.04 22.73 4.07
C TYR A 161 23.28 22.79 3.15
N VAL A 162 23.33 22.00 2.07
CA VAL A 162 24.44 22.03 1.10
C VAL A 162 24.31 23.17 0.09
N ASN A 163 23.08 23.66 -0.15
CA ASN A 163 22.80 24.78 -1.05
C ASN A 163 22.72 26.14 -0.32
N LYS A 164 23.28 26.23 0.89
CA LYS A 164 23.50 27.47 1.64
C LYS A 164 24.99 27.70 1.79
#